data_AF-B8RIF5-F1
#
_entry.id   AF-B8RIF5-F1
#
_cell.length_a   1.000
_cell.length_b   1.000
_cell.length_c   1.000
_cell.angle_alpha   90.00
_cell.angle_beta   90.00
_cell.angle_gamma   90.00
#
_symmetry.space_group_name_H-M   'P 1'
#
loop_
_entity.id
_entity.type
_entity.pdbx_description
1 polymer ?
#
loop_
_entity_poly.entity_id
_entity_poly.type
_entity_poly.pdbx_seq_one_letter_code
_entity_poly.pdbx_strand_id
1 'polypeptide(L)' 'LYIGGTKYMVIQGEPGAVIRGKKGSAGVTIKKTTCALIFGLYD' A
#
# COMPACT_ATOMS: atom_id res chain seq x y z
N LEU A 1 -7.58 -2.88 -0.44
CA LEU A 1 -7.03 -1.51 -0.42
C LEU A 1 -7.52 -0.81 -1.67
N TYR A 2 -8.17 0.35 -1.54
CA TYR A 2 -8.60 1.17 -2.68
C TYR A 2 -7.83 2.48 -2.66
N ILE A 3 -7.15 2.80 -3.77
CA ILE A 3 -6.47 4.08 -3.97
C ILE A 3 -6.88 4.62 -5.33
N GLY A 4 -7.40 5.85 -5.39
CA GLY A 4 -7.82 6.49 -6.63
C GLY A 4 -8.80 5.64 -7.46
N GLY A 5 -9.74 4.95 -6.79
CA GLY A 5 -10.70 4.04 -7.44
C GLY A 5 -10.14 2.68 -7.88
N THR A 6 -8.83 2.46 -7.81
CA THR A 6 -8.20 1.20 -8.18
C THR A 6 -8.16 0.23 -6.98
N LYS A 7 -8.63 -1.00 -7.20
CA LYS A 7 -8.59 -2.09 -6.22
C LYS A 7 -7.21 -2.76 -6.22
N TYR A 8 -6.55 -2.77 -5.06
CA TYR A 8 -5.34 -3.54 -4.78
C TYR A 8 -5.64 -4.69 -3.83
N MET A 9 -5.10 -5.88 -4.15
CA MET A 9 -5.11 -7.04 -3.27
C MET A 9 -4.13 -6.78 -2.14
N VAL A 10 -4.59 -6.85 -0.90
CA VAL A 10 -3.72 -6.67 0.28
C VAL A 10 -2.84 -7.91 0.40
N ILE A 11 -1.53 -7.70 0.47
CA ILE A 11 -0.54 -8.76 0.71
C ILE A 11 0.12 -8.53 2.07
N GLN A 12 0.89 -9.52 2.53
CA GLN A 12 1.57 -9.43 3.82
C GLN A 12 2.42 -8.17 3.92
N GLY A 13 2.10 -7.34 4.91
CA GLY A 13 2.85 -6.16 5.30
C GLY A 13 3.42 -6.32 6.71
N GLU A 14 3.65 -5.20 7.37
CA GLU A 14 4.10 -5.13 8.75
C GLU A 14 2.93 -4.65 9.61
N PRO A 15 2.43 -5.46 10.58
CA PRO A 15 1.28 -5.09 11.40
C PRO A 15 1.48 -3.71 12.06
N GLY A 16 0.51 -2.82 11.88
CA GLY A 16 0.53 -1.48 12.47
C GLY A 16 1.51 -0.47 11.84
N ALA A 17 2.35 -0.89 10.90
CA ALA A 17 3.40 -0.05 10.32
C ALA A 17 3.38 0.04 8.80
N VAL A 18 3.22 -1.08 8.08
CA VAL A 18 3.27 -1.14 6.61
C VAL A 18 2.08 -1.91 6.05
N ILE A 19 1.37 -1.30 5.10
CA ILE A 19 0.37 -1.98 4.26
C ILE A 19 0.95 -2.14 2.86
N ARG A 20 0.87 -3.35 2.31
CA ARG A 20 1.28 -3.62 0.92
C ARG A 20 0.06 -4.06 0.12
N GLY A 21 -0.05 -3.53 -1.09
CA GLY A 21 -1.07 -3.88 -2.06
C GLY A 21 -0.44 -4.31 -3.38
N LYS A 22 -1.06 -5.26 -4.07
CA LYS A 22 -0.64 -5.73 -5.39
C LYS A 22 -1.80 -5.67 -6.38
N LYS A 23 -1.50 -5.31 -7.62
CA LYS A 23 -2.41 -5.34 -8.77
C LYS A 23 -1.60 -5.80 -10.00
N GLY A 24 -1.62 -7.10 -10.31
CA GLY A 24 -0.82 -7.62 -11.42
C GLY A 24 0.69 -7.50 -11.14
N SER A 25 1.44 -6.87 -12.05
CA SER A 25 2.85 -6.48 -11.85
C SER A 25 2.99 -5.30 -10.88
N ALA A 26 2.04 -4.37 -10.95
CA ALA A 26 2.05 -3.15 -10.16
C ALA A 26 1.79 -3.40 -8.67
N GLY A 27 2.25 -2.46 -7.85
CA GLY A 27 2.04 -2.51 -6.43
C GLY A 27 2.04 -1.16 -5.75
N VAL A 28 1.66 -1.21 -4.49
CA VAL A 28 1.63 -0.06 -3.60
C VAL A 28 2.14 -0.43 -2.23
N THR A 29 2.96 0.44 -1.66
CA THR A 29 3.39 0.36 -0.26
C THR A 29 2.95 1.62 0.47
N ILE A 30 2.30 1.43 1.61
CA ILE A 30 1.90 2.51 2.50
C ILE A 30 2.64 2.30 3.82
N LYS A 31 3.51 3.24 4.21
CA LYS A 31 4.15 3.27 5.53
C LYS A 31 3.45 4.29 6.40
N LYS A 32 2.99 3.87 7.57
CA LYS A 32 2.52 4.75 8.64
C LYS A 32 3.74 5.34 9.37
N THR A 33 3.76 6.66 9.49
CA THR A 33 4.66 7.39 10.39
C THR A 33 3.86 7.98 11.56
N THR A 34 4.49 8.73 12.45
CA THR A 34 3.82 9.36 13.60
C THR A 34 2.69 10.29 13.19
N CYS A 35 2.88 11.08 12.12
CA CYS A 35 1.94 12.13 11.70
C CYS A 35 1.57 12.08 10.21
N ALA A 36 2.10 11.11 9.45
CA ALA A 36 1.89 11.04 8.01
C ALA A 36 1.74 9.60 7.50
N LEU A 37 1.24 9.48 6.27
CA LEU A 37 1.22 8.25 5.50
C LEU A 37 2.08 8.48 4.25
N ILE A 38 3.08 7.62 4.06
CA ILE A 38 3.94 7.66 2.87
C ILE A 38 3.41 6.64 1.88
N PHE A 39 3.10 7.09 0.66
CA PHE A 39 2.63 6.26 -0.44
C PHE A 39 3.75 6.06 -1.46
N GLY A 40 4.14 4.80 -1.69
CA GLY A 40 4.98 4.40 -2.81
C GLY A 40 4.16 3.59 -3.80
N LEU A 41 4.02 4.08 -5.02
CA LEU A 41 3.36 3.40 -6.14
C LEU A 41 4.43 2.98 -7.14
N TYR A 42 4.33 1.76 -7.65
CA TYR A 42 5.19 1.24 -8.70
C TYR A 42 4.39 0.36 -9.66
N ASP A 43 4.84 0.28 -10.91
CA ASP A 43 4.25 -0.54 -11.97
C ASP A 43 5.04 -1.84 -12.20
#